data_AF-A0A4Q6A784-F1
#
_entry.id   AF-A0A4Q6A784-F1
#
_cell.length_a   1.000
_cell.length_b   1.000
_cell.length_c   1.000
_cell.angle_alpha   90.00
_cell.angle_beta   90.00
_cell.angle_gamma   90.00
#
_symmetry.space_group_name_H-M   'P 1'
#
loop_
_entity.id
_entity.type
_entity.pdbx_description
1 polymer ?
#
loop_
_entity_poly.entity_id
_entity_poly.type
_entity_poly.pdbx_seq_one_letter_code
_entity_poly.pdbx_strand_id
1 'polypeptide(L)' 'MKKLLLSSFSVVMIFMACSESADKPETAPGVGEAGTSTADALGQKIYASKCVICHRADGKGLEGSIPPLNGSD' A
#
# COMPACT_ATOMS: atom_id res chain seq x y z
N MET A 1 -13.38 -6.40 -48.42
CA MET A 1 -11.98 -6.20 -47.95
C MET A 1 -11.83 -5.10 -46.89
N LYS A 2 -12.41 -3.90 -47.04
CA LYS A 2 -12.31 -2.83 -46.00
C LYS A 2 -13.17 -3.05 -44.72
N LYS A 3 -14.20 -3.90 -44.79
CA LYS A 3 -15.11 -4.21 -43.66
C LYS A 3 -14.52 -5.25 -42.67
N LEU A 4 -13.49 -5.99 -43.10
CA LEU A 4 -12.84 -7.03 -42.27
C LEU A 4 -11.76 -6.44 -41.35
N LEU A 5 -11.12 -5.33 -41.77
CA LEU A 5 -10.12 -4.62 -40.96
C LEU A 5 -10.73 -3.81 -39.80
N LEU A 6 -11.96 -3.32 -39.95
CA LEU A 6 -12.65 -2.55 -38.90
C LEU A 6 -13.21 -3.45 -37.77
N SER A 7 -13.49 -4.73 -38.06
CA SER A 7 -14.01 -5.68 -37.06
C SER A 7 -12.91 -6.24 -36.15
N SER A 8 -11.66 -6.34 -36.63
CA SER A 8 -10.54 -6.81 -35.81
C SER A 8 -10.06 -5.76 -34.81
N PHE A 9 -10.16 -4.47 -35.14
CA PHE A 9 -9.76 -3.39 -34.22
C PHE A 9 -10.69 -3.28 -33.00
N SER A 10 -11.98 -3.59 -33.18
CA SER A 10 -12.96 -3.53 -32.10
C SER A 10 -12.83 -4.71 -31.12
N VAL A 11 -12.34 -5.87 -31.55
CA VAL A 11 -12.16 -7.05 -30.69
C VAL A 11 -10.89 -6.92 -29.83
N VAL A 12 -9.81 -6.33 -30.37
CA VAL A 12 -8.55 -6.12 -29.62
C VAL A 12 -8.72 -5.11 -28.46
N MET A 13 -9.53 -4.06 -28.65
CA MET A 13 -9.80 -3.07 -27.59
C MET A 13 -10.67 -3.62 -26.45
N ILE A 14 -11.51 -4.63 -26.72
CA ILE A 14 -12.36 -5.27 -25.70
C ILE A 14 -11.53 -6.21 -24.81
N PHE A 15 -10.53 -6.90 -25.36
CA PHE A 15 -9.64 -7.77 -24.57
C PHE A 15 -8.65 -6.98 -23.70
N MET A 16 -8.23 -5.78 -24.13
CA MET A 16 -7.31 -4.93 -23.37
C MET A 16 -7.94 -4.34 -22.09
N ALA A 17 -9.27 -4.12 -22.09
CA ALA A 17 -9.96 -3.50 -20.95
C ALA A 17 -10.05 -4.41 -19.70
N CYS A 18 -9.90 -5.72 -19.85
CA CYS A 18 -9.95 -6.68 -18.73
C CYS A 18 -8.57 -7.13 -18.24
N SER A 19 -7.47 -6.66 -18.86
CA SER A 19 -6.10 -7.07 -18.50
C SER A 19 -5.31 -5.99 -17.75
N GLU A 20 -5.99 -5.03 -17.11
CA GLU A 20 -5.43 -4.18 -16.04
C GLU A 20 -5.83 -4.75 -14.65
N SER A 21 -5.84 -6.07 -14.54
CA SER A 21 -5.68 -6.76 -13.25
C SER A 21 -4.35 -7.47 -13.29
N ALA A 22 -3.28 -6.68 -13.48
CA ALA A 22 -1.94 -7.10 -13.10
C ALA A 22 -1.94 -7.24 -11.58
N ASP A 23 -2.17 -8.48 -11.16
CA ASP A 23 -1.53 -9.14 -10.03
C ASP A 23 -0.66 -8.18 -9.20
N LYS A 24 -1.25 -7.60 -8.17
CA LYS A 24 -0.46 -7.26 -6.99
C LYS A 24 -0.41 -8.56 -6.21
N PRO A 25 0.77 -9.16 -5.95
CA PRO A 25 0.84 -10.23 -4.99
C PRO A 25 0.41 -9.63 -3.66
N GLU A 26 -0.84 -9.87 -3.29
CA GLU A 26 -1.32 -9.78 -1.91
C GLU A 26 -0.73 -10.97 -1.14
N THR A 27 0.60 -11.06 -1.13
CA THR A 27 1.29 -11.69 -0.02
C THR A 27 1.18 -10.69 1.13
N ALA A 28 0.07 -10.74 1.84
CA ALA A 28 0.11 -10.36 3.24
C ALA A 28 1.08 -11.35 3.89
N PRO A 29 2.24 -10.93 4.41
CA PRO A 29 2.97 -11.80 5.33
C PRO A 29 2.01 -12.00 6.50
N GLY A 30 1.52 -13.23 6.68
CA GLY A 30 0.82 -13.61 7.89
C GLY A 30 1.66 -13.22 9.10
N VAL A 31 0.99 -13.00 10.23
CA VAL A 31 1.62 -12.83 11.55
C VAL A 31 2.56 -14.01 11.78
N GLY A 32 3.80 -13.82 11.39
CA GLY A 32 4.94 -14.66 11.68
C GLY A 32 5.76 -13.91 12.71
N GLU A 33 6.22 -14.68 13.69
CA GLU A 33 7.13 -14.30 14.77
C GLU A 33 7.94 -13.04 14.46
N ALA A 34 7.78 -12.01 15.30
CA ALA A 34 8.43 -10.72 15.16
C ALA A 34 9.96 -10.87 15.26
N GLY A 35 10.58 -11.23 14.13
CA GLY A 35 12.00 -11.10 13.91
C GLY A 35 12.33 -9.62 13.84
N THR A 36 12.90 -9.13 14.94
CA THR A 36 13.29 -7.74 15.22
C THR A 36 14.35 -7.26 14.23
N SER A 37 13.97 -6.92 13.00
CA SER A 37 14.83 -6.20 12.04
C SER A 37 14.05 -5.70 10.83
N THR A 38 13.24 -6.56 10.20
CA THR A 38 12.48 -6.18 9.00
C THR A 38 11.15 -5.51 9.38
N ALA A 39 10.50 -6.02 10.42
CA ALA A 39 9.27 -5.45 10.97
C ALA A 39 9.48 -4.03 11.51
N ASP A 40 10.58 -3.78 12.22
CA ASP A 40 10.92 -2.46 12.77
C ASP A 40 11.17 -1.43 11.65
N ALA A 41 11.93 -1.81 10.63
CA ALA A 41 12.20 -0.92 9.49
C ALA A 41 10.93 -0.59 8.68
N LEU A 42 10.03 -1.57 8.53
CA LEU A 42 8.70 -1.35 7.94
C LEU A 42 7.85 -0.44 8.82
N GLY A 43 7.81 -0.69 10.13
CA GLY A 43 7.10 0.11 11.11
C GLY A 43 7.53 1.57 11.08
N GLN A 44 8.85 1.83 11.04
CA GLN A 44 9.40 3.19 10.93
C GLN A 44 8.96 3.90 9.64
N LYS A 45 8.95 3.21 8.50
CA LYS A 45 8.49 3.80 7.22
C LYS A 45 6.99 4.13 7.26
N ILE A 46 6.18 3.25 7.84
CA ILE A 46 4.75 3.49 8.01
C ILE A 46 4.52 4.68 8.94
N TYR A 47 5.22 4.70 10.08
CA TYR A 47 5.15 5.80 11.04
C TYR A 47 5.47 7.14 10.40
N ALA A 48 6.59 7.23 9.68
CA ALA A 48 7.02 8.45 9.00
C ALA A 48 6.06 8.90 7.88
N SER A 49 5.30 7.99 7.27
CA SER A 49 4.40 8.33 6.15
C SER A 49 2.95 8.55 6.55
N LYS A 50 2.51 8.01 7.68
CA LYS A 50 1.10 7.98 8.08
C LYS A 50 0.83 8.57 9.46
N CYS A 51 1.72 8.31 10.41
CA CYS A 51 1.44 8.58 11.83
C CYS A 51 2.06 9.91 12.27
N VAL A 52 3.21 10.29 11.68
CA VAL A 52 4.00 11.47 12.07
C VAL A 52 3.21 12.78 12.03
N ILE A 53 2.20 12.86 11.16
CA ILE A 53 1.36 14.06 11.00
C ILE A 53 0.60 14.41 12.27
N CYS A 54 0.20 13.42 13.06
CA CYS A 54 -0.49 13.61 14.33
C CYS A 54 0.43 13.33 15.51
N HIS A 55 1.14 12.19 15.50
CA HIS A 55 1.91 11.70 16.64
C HIS A 55 3.32 12.29 16.74
N ARG A 56 3.64 13.26 15.87
CA ARG A 56 4.93 13.95 15.78
C ARG A 56 6.06 12.99 15.38
N ALA A 57 7.29 13.50 15.25
CA ALA A 57 8.45 12.69 14.88
C ALA A 57 9.00 11.84 16.04
N ASP A 58 8.77 12.27 17.28
CA ASP A 58 9.27 11.66 18.51
C ASP A 58 8.23 10.80 19.24
N GLY A 59 7.05 10.62 18.65
CA GLY A 59 5.96 9.85 19.25
C GLY A 59 5.30 10.49 20.46
N LYS A 60 5.60 11.73 20.83
CA LYS A 60 4.97 12.37 21.99
C LYS A 60 3.52 12.83 21.73
N GLY A 61 3.14 12.95 20.45
CA GLY A 61 1.84 13.55 20.11
C GLY A 61 1.77 15.04 20.47
N LEU A 62 0.59 15.49 20.86
CA LEU A 62 0.27 16.86 21.27
C LEU A 62 -0.52 16.80 22.58
N GLU A 63 0.02 17.40 23.63
CA GLU A 63 -0.61 17.39 24.95
C GLU A 63 -2.08 17.85 24.88
N GLY A 64 -2.98 17.05 25.43
CA GLY A 64 -4.42 17.33 25.46
C GLY A 64 -5.18 17.18 24.15
N SER A 65 -4.53 16.79 23.03
CA SER A 65 -5.21 16.60 21.74
C SER A 65 -4.86 15.26 21.07
N ILE A 66 -3.57 14.95 20.96
CA ILE A 66 -3.07 13.73 20.33
C ILE A 66 -2.23 12.95 21.34
N PRO A 67 -2.60 11.72 21.73
CA PRO A 67 -1.86 10.96 22.74
C PRO A 67 -0.46 10.54 22.25
N PRO A 68 0.48 10.29 23.18
CA PRO A 68 1.78 9.72 22.87
C PRO A 68 1.66 8.26 22.41
N LEU A 69 2.56 7.86 21.51
CA LEU A 69 2.79 6.46 21.10
C LEU A 69 4.16 5.94 21.53
N ASN A 70 5.06 6.83 21.97
CA ASN A 70 6.35 6.39 22.50
C ASN A 70 6.15 5.63 23.82
N GLY A 71 6.89 4.53 24.00
CA GLY A 71 6.77 3.66 25.18
C GLY A 71 5.42 2.93 25.30
N SER A 72 4.74 2.70 24.17
CA SER A 72 3.49 1.91 24.10
C SER A 72 3.75 0.44 23.73
N ASP A 73 4.95 -0.08 24.02
CA ASP A 73 5.32 -1.48 23.85
C ASP A 73 4.67 -2.42 24.88
#